data_AF-A0A959RUT1-F1
#
_entry.id   AF-A0A959RUT1-F1
#
_cell.length_a   1.000
_cell.length_b   1.000
_cell.length_c   1.000
_cell.angle_alpha   90.00
_cell.angle_beta   90.00
_cell.angle_gamma   90.00
#
_symmetry.space_group_name_H-M   'P 1'
#
loop_
_entity.id
_entity.type
_entity.pdbx_description
1 polymer ?
#
loop_
_entity_poly.entity_id
_entity_poly.type
_entity_poly.pdbx_seq_one_letter_code
_entity_poly.pdbx_strand_id
1 'polypeptide(L)' 'DENSNGEFDRSFFGWPTEDYVFSNYAEGNFGPPSFEDASFELIDSVYIELEFR' A
#
# COMPACT_ATOMS: atom_id res chain seq x y z
N ASP A 1 5.56 -7.91 6.45
CA ASP A 1 6.95 -8.36 6.34
C ASP A 1 6.93 -9.89 6.42
N GLU A 2 7.21 -10.53 5.29
CA GLU A 2 7.16 -11.98 5.12
C GLU A 2 8.39 -12.69 5.69
N ASN A 3 9.54 -12.01 5.76
CA ASN A 3 10.81 -12.63 6.18
C ASN A 3 11.41 -12.04 7.47
N SER A 4 10.72 -11.07 8.08
CA SER A 4 11.08 -10.46 9.37
C SER A 4 12.41 -9.69 9.36
N ASN A 5 12.81 -9.13 8.21
CA ASN A 5 14.02 -8.31 8.10
C ASN A 5 13.76 -6.80 8.34
N GLY A 6 12.50 -6.36 8.39
CA GLY A 6 12.11 -4.96 8.56
C GLY A 6 12.35 -4.08 7.32
N GLU A 7 12.62 -4.68 6.17
CA GLU A 7 12.85 -4.03 4.89
C GLU A 7 11.68 -4.35 3.94
N PHE A 8 11.34 -3.42 3.05
CA PHE A 8 10.39 -3.69 1.97
C PHE A 8 11.17 -4.18 0.76
N ASP A 9 11.30 -5.51 0.64
CA ASP A 9 12.26 -6.12 -0.28
C ASP A 9 11.91 -5.87 -1.75
N ARG A 10 12.96 -5.68 -2.55
CA ARG A 10 12.85 -5.42 -3.99
C ARG A 10 13.89 -6.24 -4.76
N SER A 11 13.48 -6.73 -5.92
CA SER A 11 14.39 -7.36 -6.89
C SER A 11 15.42 -6.35 -7.42
N PHE A 12 16.41 -6.86 -8.17
CA PHE A 12 17.44 -6.03 -8.81
C PHE A 12 16.87 -4.93 -9.74
N PHE A 13 15.67 -5.15 -10.29
CA PHE A 13 14.97 -4.19 -11.15
C PHE A 13 14.00 -3.27 -10.38
N GLY A 14 14.01 -3.32 -9.04
CA GLY A 14 13.19 -2.46 -8.18
C GLY A 14 11.76 -2.95 -7.93
N TRP A 15 11.36 -4.09 -8.51
CA TRP A 15 10.04 -4.69 -8.25
C TRP A 15 9.93 -5.27 -6.85
N PRO A 16 8.83 -5.04 -6.12
CA PRO A 16 8.61 -5.65 -4.81
C PRO A 16 8.66 -7.18 -4.88
N THR A 17 9.26 -7.79 -3.88
CA THR A 17 9.36 -9.26 -3.76
C THR A 17 8.52 -9.84 -2.62
N GLU A 18 7.93 -8.98 -1.80
CA GLU A 18 6.93 -9.33 -0.80
C GLU A 18 5.54 -8.87 -1.26
N ASP A 19 4.51 -9.46 -0.68
CA ASP A 19 3.12 -9.06 -0.95
C ASP A 19 2.87 -7.59 -0.57
N TYR A 20 2.25 -6.85 -1.51
CA TYR A 20 1.86 -5.46 -1.32
C TYR A 20 0.53 -5.18 -2.02
N VAL A 21 -0.18 -4.14 -1.57
CA VAL A 21 -1.40 -3.67 -2.19
C VAL A 21 -1.55 -2.17 -1.93
N PHE A 22 -2.07 -1.44 -2.92
CA PHE A 22 -2.50 -0.06 -2.74
C PHE A 22 -4.01 -0.02 -2.51
N SER A 23 -4.49 1.04 -1.88
CA SER A 23 -5.92 1.35 -1.82
C SER A 23 -6.57 1.23 -3.22
N ASN A 24 -7.83 0.82 -3.24
CA ASN A 24 -8.60 0.52 -4.46
C ASN A 24 -8.02 -0.56 -5.38
N TYR A 25 -7.07 -1.38 -4.91
CA TYR A 25 -6.32 -2.31 -5.77
C TYR A 25 -5.66 -1.58 -6.95
N ALA A 26 -5.24 -0.32 -6.75
CA ALA A 26 -4.63 0.47 -7.79
C ALA A 26 -3.27 -0.15 -8.22
N GLU A 27 -3.09 -0.32 -9.52
CA GLU A 27 -1.88 -0.92 -10.10
C GLU A 27 -1.13 0.11 -10.95
N GLY A 28 0.19 0.13 -10.82
CA GLY A 28 1.08 0.92 -11.67
C GLY A 28 1.93 0.02 -12.57
N ASN A 29 1.98 0.32 -13.86
CA ASN A 29 2.76 -0.46 -14.83
C ASN A 29 4.27 -0.09 -14.84
N PHE A 30 4.61 1.12 -14.39
CA PHE A 30 5.99 1.65 -14.37
C PHE A 30 6.24 2.43 -13.07
N GLY A 31 6.07 1.75 -11.94
CA GLY A 31 6.16 2.34 -10.61
C GLY A 31 4.84 2.27 -9.85
N PRO A 32 4.70 3.01 -8.73
CA PRO A 32 3.46 3.03 -7.97
C PRO A 32 2.29 3.62 -8.79
N PRO A 33 1.03 3.27 -8.46
CA PRO A 33 -0.14 3.91 -9.05
C PRO A 33 -0.18 5.42 -8.75
N SER A 34 -1.00 6.16 -9.48
CA SER A 34 -1.22 7.58 -9.17
C SER A 34 -1.93 7.72 -7.83
N PHE A 35 -1.78 8.89 -7.19
CA PHE A 35 -2.55 9.17 -5.98
C PHE A 35 -4.05 9.15 -6.25
N GLU A 36 -4.49 9.67 -7.40
CA GLU A 36 -5.89 9.69 -7.78
C GLU A 36 -6.48 8.27 -7.81
N ASP A 37 -5.81 7.33 -8.48
CA ASP A 37 -6.24 5.92 -8.56
C ASP A 37 -6.29 5.23 -7.18
N ALA A 38 -5.33 5.55 -6.31
CA ALA A 38 -5.25 4.99 -4.96
C ALA A 38 -6.09 5.78 -3.92
N SER A 39 -6.69 6.92 -4.28
CA SER A 39 -7.44 7.76 -3.35
C SER A 39 -8.93 7.42 -3.33
N PHE A 40 -9.60 7.79 -2.26
CA PHE A 40 -11.06 7.76 -2.18
C PHE A 40 -11.56 9.05 -1.55
N GLU A 41 -12.78 9.45 -1.92
CA GLU A 41 -13.42 10.64 -1.37
C GLU A 41 -13.98 10.35 0.03
N LEU A 42 -13.66 11.21 0.99
CA LEU A 42 -14.25 11.18 2.32
C LEU A 42 -15.42 12.18 2.36
N ILE A 43 -16.64 11.67 2.24
CA ILE A 43 -17.86 12.48 2.13
C ILE A 43 -18.28 13.07 3.49
N ASP A 44 -18.04 12.34 4.59
CA ASP A 44 -18.38 12.77 5.95
C ASP A 44 -17.27 12.37 6.93
N SER A 45 -17.24 13.03 8.07
CA SER A 45 -16.35 12.70 9.18
C SER A 45 -16.63 11.30 9.72
N VAL A 46 -15.55 10.53 9.92
CA VAL A 46 -15.61 9.19 10.49
C VAL A 46 -14.75 9.17 11.75
N TYR A 47 -15.32 8.69 12.86
CA TYR A 47 -14.58 8.41 14.08
C TYR A 47 -14.09 6.96 14.03
N ILE A 48 -12.78 6.77 14.18
CA ILE A 48 -12.15 5.45 14.23
C ILE A 48 -11.62 5.26 15.65
N GLU A 49 -12.14 4.24 16.35
CA GLU A 49 -11.57 3.78 17.60
C GLU A 49 -10.55 2.69 17.31
N LEU A 50 -9.31 2.89 17.75
CA LEU A 50 -8.23 1.92 17.60
C LEU A 50 -8.04 1.17 18.91
N GLU A 51 -8.33 -0.13 18.91
CA GLU A 51 -7.92 -1.04 19.98
C GLU A 51 -6.58 -1.67 19.61
N PHE A 52 -5.54 -1.34 20.39
CA PHE A 52 -4.27 -2.03 20.32
C PHE A 52 -4.32 -3.21 21.29
N ARG A 53 -4.27 -4.44 20.76
CA ARG A 53 -4.16 -5.68 21.53
C ARG A 53 -2.72 -5.98 21.90
#